data_AF-A0AAW2SNT5-F1
#
_entry.id   AF-A0AAW2SNT5-F1
#
_cell.length_a   1.000
_cell.length_b   1.000
_cell.length_c   1.000
_cell.angle_alpha   90.00
_cell.angle_beta   90.00
_cell.angle_gamma   90.00
#
_symmetry.space_group_name_H-M   'P 1'
#
loop_
_entity.id
_entity.type
_entity.pdbx_description
1 polymer ?
#
loop_
_entity_poly.entity_id
_entity_poly.type
_entity_poly.pdbx_seq_one_letter_code
_entity_poly.pdbx_strand_id
1 'polypeptide(L)'
;MQNGTYLRNGPGLWHIGDYNFRHLFDGYATLVRLHFDHGRLIMGHRQIESEAYKAAKKNNKLCYREFSEIPKPDNFLTYIGDLANLFSGASLTDNANTGVVKLGDGRVVCLTETVKGSIVIDPDTLETLGKFEYSDNLVG
;
A
#
# COMPACT_ATOMS: atom_id res chain seq x y z
N MET A 1 -14.95 -3.94 -30.13
CA MET A 1 -14.05 -4.50 -29.09
C MET A 1 -13.65 -3.35 -28.18
N GLN A 2 -13.73 -3.52 -26.86
CA GLN A 2 -13.33 -2.46 -25.93
C GLN A 2 -11.81 -2.40 -25.85
N ASN A 3 -11.23 -1.21 -26.07
CA ASN A 3 -9.83 -0.93 -25.81
C ASN A 3 -9.74 -0.12 -24.52
N GLY A 4 -8.82 -0.49 -23.63
CA GLY A 4 -8.65 0.21 -22.37
C GLY A 4 -7.97 -0.63 -21.30
N THR A 5 -7.71 0.03 -20.16
CA THR A 5 -7.06 -0.58 -19.00
C THR A 5 -8.00 -0.57 -17.81
N TYR A 6 -8.23 -1.73 -17.22
CA TYR A 6 -8.85 -1.87 -15.91
C TYR A 6 -7.76 -2.04 -14.85
N LEU A 7 -7.80 -1.18 -13.82
CA LEU A 7 -6.93 -1.25 -12.66
C LEU A 7 -7.77 -1.55 -11.43
N ARG A 8 -7.30 -2.51 -10.64
CA ARG A 8 -7.85 -2.83 -9.32
C ARG A 8 -6.71 -2.85 -8.32
N ASN A 9 -6.99 -2.34 -7.13
CA ASN A 9 -6.10 -2.42 -5.99
C ASN A 9 -6.85 -3.09 -4.83
N GLY A 10 -6.12 -3.77 -3.98
CA GLY A 10 -6.63 -4.55 -2.87
C GLY A 10 -5.50 -5.18 -2.06
N PRO A 11 -5.80 -5.76 -0.89
CA PRO A 11 -4.88 -6.64 -0.21
C PRO A 11 -4.59 -7.86 -1.11
N GLY A 12 -3.32 -8.26 -1.23
CA GLY A 12 -2.92 -9.38 -2.10
C GLY A 12 -1.76 -10.23 -1.58
N LEU A 13 -1.10 -9.84 -0.49
CA LEU A 13 -0.06 -10.62 0.16
C LEU A 13 -0.30 -10.65 1.68
N TRP A 14 -0.63 -11.83 2.21
CA TRP A 14 -0.97 -12.05 3.64
C TRP A 14 0.09 -12.84 4.41
N HIS A 15 1.29 -12.98 3.87
CA HIS A 15 2.40 -13.58 4.60
C HIS A 15 3.73 -12.88 4.31
N ILE A 16 4.60 -12.84 5.30
CA ILE A 16 6.00 -12.41 5.20
C ILE A 16 6.83 -13.36 6.05
N GLY A 17 7.68 -14.17 5.41
CA GLY A 17 8.39 -15.24 6.10
C GLY A 17 7.40 -16.20 6.78
N ASP A 18 7.58 -16.38 8.09
CA ASP A 18 6.70 -17.22 8.92
C ASP A 18 5.50 -16.44 9.50
N TYR A 19 5.46 -15.12 9.31
CA TYR A 19 4.36 -14.29 9.80
C TYR A 19 3.18 -14.35 8.82
N ASN A 20 2.00 -14.66 9.36
CA ASN A 20 0.74 -14.70 8.61
C ASN A 20 -0.23 -13.68 9.21
N PHE A 21 -0.77 -12.82 8.35
CA PHE A 21 -1.78 -11.85 8.75
C PHE A 21 -3.10 -12.53 9.08
N ARG A 22 -3.77 -12.05 10.14
CA ARG A 22 -5.03 -12.63 10.62
C ARG A 22 -6.28 -11.94 10.08
N HIS A 23 -6.14 -10.72 9.56
CA HIS A 23 -7.24 -9.94 9.03
C HIS A 23 -7.10 -9.71 7.52
N LEU A 24 -8.24 -9.71 6.82
CA LEU A 24 -8.28 -9.53 5.37
C LEU A 24 -7.65 -8.20 4.94
N PHE A 25 -7.88 -7.13 5.70
CA PHE A 25 -7.42 -5.78 5.36
C PHE A 25 -5.96 -5.49 5.72
N ASP A 26 -5.26 -6.40 6.40
CA ASP A 26 -3.84 -6.20 6.72
C ASP A 26 -2.91 -6.66 5.58
N GLY A 27 -3.43 -7.36 4.57
CA GLY A 27 -2.62 -7.82 3.44
C GLY A 27 -1.99 -6.65 2.69
N TYR A 28 -0.73 -6.80 2.27
CA TYR A 28 -0.04 -5.75 1.53
C TYR A 28 -0.70 -5.50 0.17
N ALA A 29 -0.78 -4.21 -0.18
CA ALA A 29 -1.40 -3.74 -1.39
C ALA A 29 -0.82 -4.39 -2.65
N THR A 30 -1.70 -4.94 -3.48
CA THR A 30 -1.35 -5.55 -4.76
C THR A 30 -2.25 -4.97 -5.85
N LEU A 31 -1.61 -4.38 -6.85
CA LEU A 31 -2.25 -3.89 -8.06
C LEU A 31 -2.47 -5.03 -9.04
N VAL A 32 -3.63 -5.02 -9.70
CA VAL A 32 -3.95 -5.89 -10.83
C VAL A 32 -4.35 -5.01 -12.01
N ARG A 33 -3.76 -5.30 -13.17
CA ARG A 33 -3.99 -4.61 -14.44
C ARG A 33 -4.51 -5.58 -15.48
N LEU A 34 -5.60 -5.22 -16.13
CA LEU A 34 -6.14 -5.89 -17.31
C LEU A 34 -6.14 -4.88 -18.47
N HIS A 35 -5.33 -5.11 -19.48
CA HIS A 35 -5.22 -4.23 -20.64
C HIS A 35 -5.77 -4.93 -21.88
N PHE A 36 -6.79 -4.32 -22.47
CA PHE A 36 -7.47 -4.80 -23.66
C PHE A 36 -7.01 -4.00 -24.87
N ASP A 37 -6.43 -4.69 -25.86
CA ASP A 37 -5.94 -4.09 -27.09
C ASP A 37 -6.21 -5.03 -28.27
N HIS A 38 -7.03 -4.58 -29.22
CA HIS A 38 -7.33 -5.31 -30.47
C HIS A 38 -7.77 -6.77 -30.24
N GLY A 39 -8.63 -7.01 -29.24
CA GLY A 39 -9.13 -8.35 -28.91
C GLY A 39 -8.14 -9.23 -28.13
N ARG A 40 -6.97 -8.69 -27.74
CA ARG A 40 -6.02 -9.34 -26.83
C ARG A 40 -6.15 -8.77 -25.43
N LEU A 41 -5.93 -9.62 -24.44
CA LEU A 41 -5.85 -9.26 -23.03
C LEU A 41 -4.41 -9.47 -22.54
N ILE A 42 -3.81 -8.41 -21.99
CA ILE A 42 -2.54 -8.47 -21.28
C ILE A 42 -2.83 -8.23 -19.80
N MET A 43 -2.37 -9.15 -18.95
CA MET A 43 -2.56 -9.07 -17.50
C MET A 43 -1.23 -8.89 -16.79
N GLY A 44 -1.24 -8.12 -15.72
CA GLY A 44 -0.09 -7.95 -14.84
C GLY A 44 -0.55 -7.66 -13.41
N HIS A 45 0.30 -7.99 -12.45
CA HIS A 45 0.11 -7.58 -11.07
C HIS A 45 1.43 -7.16 -10.46
N ARG A 46 1.38 -6.30 -9.44
CA ARG A 46 2.57 -5.87 -8.70
C ARG A 46 2.20 -5.48 -7.27
N GLN A 47 3.03 -5.85 -6.30
CA GLN A 47 2.95 -5.28 -4.95
C GLN A 47 3.34 -3.81 -4.99
N ILE A 48 2.60 -2.98 -4.25
CA ILE A 48 2.98 -1.58 -4.06
C ILE A 48 4.19 -1.54 -3.12
N GLU A 49 5.26 -0.87 -3.54
CA GLU A 49 6.52 -0.75 -2.80
C GLU A 49 6.45 0.33 -1.71
N SER A 50 5.46 0.19 -0.81
CA SER A 50 5.27 1.06 0.36
C SER A 50 6.39 0.88 1.39
N GLU A 51 6.60 1.84 2.30
CA GLU A 51 7.59 1.67 3.36
C GLU A 51 7.25 0.49 4.27
N ALA A 52 5.95 0.29 4.58
CA ALA A 52 5.50 -0.86 5.36
C ALA A 52 5.87 -2.20 4.71
N TYR A 53 5.58 -2.36 3.41
CA TYR A 53 5.90 -3.57 2.68
C TYR A 53 7.41 -3.78 2.54
N LYS A 54 8.16 -2.74 2.16
CA LYS A 54 9.63 -2.82 2.01
C LYS A 54 10.31 -3.19 3.32
N ALA A 55 9.90 -2.58 4.43
CA ALA A 55 10.43 -2.88 5.75
C ALA A 55 10.11 -4.33 6.16
N ALA A 56 8.87 -4.78 5.93
CA ALA A 56 8.49 -6.14 6.26
C ALA A 56 9.26 -7.18 5.44
N LYS A 57 9.36 -6.97 4.12
CA LYS A 57 10.14 -7.81 3.22
C LYS A 57 11.63 -7.86 3.59
N LYS A 58 12.21 -6.72 3.97
CA LYS A 58 13.62 -6.62 4.37
C LYS A 58 13.91 -7.35 5.69
N ASN A 59 13.03 -7.22 6.68
CA ASN A 59 13.24 -7.76 8.03
C ASN A 59 12.57 -9.13 8.24
N ASN A 60 11.84 -9.64 7.24
CA ASN A 60 11.08 -10.88 7.30
C ASN A 60 10.11 -10.95 8.50
N LYS A 61 9.54 -9.80 8.90
CA LYS A 61 8.59 -9.67 10.02
C LYS A 61 7.71 -8.43 9.85
N LEU A 62 6.58 -8.37 10.56
CA LEU A 62 5.75 -7.16 10.60
C LEU A 62 6.51 -6.01 11.27
N CYS A 63 6.67 -4.88 10.57
CA CYS A 63 7.41 -3.71 11.06
C CYS A 63 6.54 -2.48 11.34
N TYR A 64 5.33 -2.42 10.77
CA TYR A 64 4.40 -1.31 10.92
C TYR A 64 3.08 -1.81 11.52
N ARG A 65 2.36 -0.90 12.18
CA ARG A 65 1.00 -1.19 12.64
C ARG A 65 0.06 -1.11 11.44
N GLU A 66 -0.59 -2.23 11.15
CA GLU A 66 -1.65 -2.30 10.14
C GLU A 66 -3.03 -2.12 10.83
N PHE A 67 -4.11 -2.39 10.10
CA PHE A 67 -5.47 -2.17 10.58
C PHE A 67 -5.77 -2.94 11.88
N SER A 68 -5.48 -4.24 11.92
CA SER A 68 -5.74 -5.09 13.09
C SER A 68 -4.48 -5.62 13.77
N GLU A 69 -3.30 -5.41 13.19
CA GLU A 69 -2.04 -6.03 13.63
C GLU A 69 -1.07 -4.97 14.17
N ILE A 70 -0.52 -5.26 15.35
CA ILE A 70 0.48 -4.43 16.01
C ILE A 70 1.79 -5.24 16.01
N PRO A 71 2.92 -4.66 15.58
CA PRO A 71 4.23 -5.28 15.71
C PRO A 71 4.47 -5.76 17.14
N LYS A 72 5.00 -6.97 17.31
CA LYS A 72 5.41 -7.45 18.64
C LYS A 72 6.68 -6.69 19.06
N PRO A 73 6.69 -6.01 20.21
CA PRO A 73 7.89 -5.31 20.66
C PRO A 73 8.98 -6.33 21.02
N ASP A 74 10.18 -6.13 20.48
CA ASP A 74 11.34 -6.98 20.79
C ASP A 74 11.83 -6.74 22.25
N ASN A 75 11.61 -5.54 22.82
CA ASN A 75 11.82 -5.20 24.23
C ASN A 75 11.07 -3.91 24.66
N PHE A 76 11.09 -3.57 25.97
CA PHE A 76 10.39 -2.41 26.55
C PHE A 76 10.87 -1.05 26.01
N LEU A 77 12.15 -0.94 25.60
CA LEU A 77 12.68 0.29 25.00
C LEU A 77 12.14 0.50 23.59
N THR A 78 12.01 -0.58 22.81
CA THR A 78 11.33 -0.56 21.51
C THR A 78 9.87 -0.13 21.66
N TYR A 79 9.17 -0.62 22.68
CA TYR A 79 7.78 -0.23 22.97
C TYR A 79 7.63 1.28 23.24
N ILE A 80 8.52 1.89 24.03
CA ILE A 80 8.49 3.35 24.28
C ILE A 80 8.77 4.13 22.99
N GLY A 81 9.72 3.68 22.18
CA GLY A 81 10.02 4.28 20.88
C GLY A 81 8.84 4.21 19.90
N ASP A 82 8.16 3.06 19.82
CA ASP A 82 6.98 2.86 18.98
C ASP A 82 5.81 3.74 19.43
N LEU A 83 5.65 3.93 20.75
CA LEU A 83 4.64 4.81 21.32
C LEU A 83 4.93 6.29 20.95
N ALA A 84 6.19 6.72 21.05
CA ALA A 84 6.59 8.07 20.64
C ALA A 84 6.38 8.32 19.14
N ASN A 85 6.69 7.33 18.30
CA ASN A 85 6.43 7.37 16.85
C ASN A 85 4.92 7.35 16.51
N LEU A 86 4.10 6.73 17.35
CA LEU A 86 2.64 6.77 17.22
C LEU A 86 2.08 8.16 17.54
N PHE A 87 2.56 8.79 18.62
CA PHE A 87 2.15 10.16 18.97
C PHE A 87 2.63 11.22 17.97
N SER A 88 3.71 10.96 17.23
CA SER A 88 4.16 11.82 16.12
C SER A 88 3.49 11.51 14.78
N GLY A 89 2.68 10.44 14.71
CA GLY A 89 2.05 9.98 13.46
C GLY A 89 3.02 9.36 12.45
N ALA A 90 4.26 9.07 12.86
CA ALA A 90 5.31 8.49 12.02
C ALA A 90 5.18 6.96 11.83
N SER A 91 4.40 6.28 12.68
CA SER A 91 4.21 4.82 12.62
C SER A 91 2.90 4.35 11.97
N LEU A 92 2.08 5.27 11.43
CA LEU A 92 0.91 4.86 10.65
C LEU A 92 1.36 4.23 9.33
N THR A 93 0.75 3.08 9.01
CA THR A 93 1.00 2.34 7.78
C THR A 93 0.72 3.19 6.53
N ASP A 94 1.58 3.03 5.53
CA ASP A 94 1.36 3.50 4.16
C ASP A 94 0.91 2.36 3.22
N ASN A 95 0.35 1.29 3.79
CA ASN A 95 -0.25 0.19 3.04
C ASN A 95 -1.50 0.68 2.28
N ALA A 96 -1.28 1.12 1.04
CA ALA A 96 -2.29 1.64 0.13
C ALA A 96 -3.11 0.53 -0.52
N ASN A 97 -3.88 -0.24 0.25
CA ASN A 97 -4.60 -1.43 -0.23
C ASN A 97 -6.12 -1.25 -0.39
N THR A 98 -6.68 -0.04 -0.22
CA THR A 98 -8.14 0.15 -0.19
C THR A 98 -8.76 0.39 -1.57
N GLY A 99 -8.04 1.08 -2.45
CA GLY A 99 -8.56 1.43 -3.78
C GLY A 99 -7.52 2.07 -4.70
N VAL A 100 -7.92 2.31 -5.94
CA VAL A 100 -7.12 3.01 -6.95
C VAL A 100 -8.01 4.00 -7.69
N VAL A 101 -7.53 5.22 -7.89
CA VAL A 101 -8.25 6.30 -8.58
C VAL A 101 -7.34 6.95 -9.61
N LYS A 102 -7.94 7.41 -10.72
CA LYS A 102 -7.28 8.25 -11.71
C LYS A 102 -7.73 9.69 -11.50
N LEU A 103 -6.78 10.59 -11.27
CA LEU A 103 -7.04 12.01 -11.10
C LEU A 103 -7.25 12.70 -12.46
N GLY A 104 -7.85 13.89 -12.44
CA GLY A 104 -8.13 14.66 -13.65
C GLY A 104 -6.87 15.09 -14.43
N ASP A 105 -5.73 15.18 -13.75
CA ASP A 105 -4.42 15.47 -14.35
C ASP A 105 -3.70 14.23 -14.91
N GLY A 106 -4.33 13.05 -14.82
CA GLY A 106 -3.82 11.80 -15.35
C GLY A 106 -3.03 10.94 -14.37
N ARG A 107 -2.67 11.46 -13.18
CA ARG A 107 -1.99 10.65 -12.14
C ARG A 107 -2.90 9.52 -11.67
N VAL A 108 -2.31 8.35 -11.39
CA VAL A 108 -3.03 7.21 -10.80
C VAL A 108 -2.54 7.00 -9.38
N VAL A 109 -3.47 7.00 -8.43
CA VAL A 109 -3.20 7.02 -7.00
C VAL A 109 -3.88 5.83 -6.33
N CYS A 110 -3.10 5.07 -5.58
CA CYS A 110 -3.55 4.03 -4.67
C CYS A 110 -3.83 4.65 -3.30
N LEU A 111 -4.93 4.23 -2.69
CA LEU A 111 -5.44 4.83 -1.46
C LEU A 111 -5.23 3.89 -0.26
N THR A 112 -5.11 4.49 0.91
CA THR A 112 -5.25 3.84 2.22
C THR A 112 -6.26 4.65 3.06
N GLU A 113 -6.54 4.21 4.30
CA GLU A 113 -7.41 4.95 5.23
C GLU A 113 -6.79 6.26 5.72
N THR A 114 -5.46 6.36 5.67
CA THR A 114 -4.70 7.55 6.05
C THR A 114 -4.38 8.42 4.84
N VAL A 115 -4.61 9.73 4.96
CA VAL A 115 -4.26 10.71 3.90
C VAL A 115 -2.76 10.63 3.56
N LYS A 116 -1.90 10.39 4.55
CA LYS A 116 -0.44 10.36 4.36
C LYS A 116 0.09 9.11 3.65
N GLY A 117 -0.73 8.08 3.47
CA GLY A 117 -0.30 6.81 2.87
C GLY A 117 -0.74 6.60 1.42
N SER A 118 -1.34 7.60 0.77
CA SER A 118 -1.66 7.54 -0.65
C SER A 118 -0.39 7.45 -1.51
N ILE A 119 -0.38 6.59 -2.52
CA ILE A 119 0.81 6.27 -3.33
C ILE A 119 0.51 6.46 -4.81
N VAL A 120 1.38 7.15 -5.53
CA VAL A 120 1.31 7.31 -6.98
C VAL A 120 1.97 6.13 -7.67
N ILE A 121 1.35 5.63 -8.73
CA ILE A 121 1.86 4.52 -9.54
C ILE A 121 1.86 4.85 -11.04
N ASP A 122 2.72 4.17 -11.79
CA ASP A 122 2.66 4.14 -13.25
C ASP A 122 1.58 3.14 -13.71
N PRO A 123 0.55 3.56 -14.46
CA PRO A 123 -0.58 2.69 -14.82
C PRO A 123 -0.26 1.64 -15.89
N ASP A 124 0.88 1.74 -16.56
CA ASP A 124 1.31 0.82 -17.60
C ASP A 124 2.32 -0.20 -17.10
N THR A 125 3.27 0.23 -16.25
CA THR A 125 4.29 -0.65 -15.66
C THR A 125 3.92 -1.18 -14.27
N LEU A 126 2.93 -0.57 -13.62
CA LEU A 126 2.55 -0.77 -12.20
C LEU A 126 3.64 -0.38 -11.20
N GLU A 127 4.67 0.34 -11.63
CA GLU A 127 5.74 0.79 -10.74
C GLU A 127 5.24 1.81 -9.72
N THR A 128 5.76 1.70 -8.50
CA THR A 128 5.52 2.68 -7.45
C THR A 128 6.39 3.90 -7.69
N LEU A 129 5.77 5.06 -7.90
CA LEU A 129 6.47 6.31 -8.20
C LEU A 129 6.79 7.12 -6.94
N GLY A 130 5.98 6.97 -5.89
CA GLY A 130 6.22 7.62 -4.61
C GLY A 130 4.93 7.96 -3.87
N LYS A 131 5.05 8.68 -2.76
CA LYS A 131 3.89 9.15 -2.00
C LYS A 131 3.17 10.27 -2.75
N PHE A 132 1.85 10.30 -2.62
CA PHE A 132 1.05 11.39 -3.14
C PHE A 132 1.06 12.54 -2.13
N GLU A 133 1.53 13.71 -2.57
CA GLU A 133 1.49 14.93 -1.76
C GLU A 133 0.20 15.70 -2.04
N TYR A 134 -0.60 15.87 -0.98
CA TYR A 134 -1.77 16.74 -1.01
C TYR A 134 -1.30 18.19 -0.90
N SER A 135 -1.83 19.05 -1.77
CA SER A 135 -1.47 20.48 -1.82
C SER A 135 -2.30 21.34 -0.87
N ASP A 136 -3.32 20.76 -0.22
CA ASP A 136 -4.15 21.45 0.75
C ASP A 136 -3.79 21.05 2.18
N ASN A 137 -4.21 21.88 3.14
CA ASN A 137 -4.01 21.65 4.57
C ASN A 137 -5.25 21.00 5.19
N LEU A 138 -6.06 20.27 4.41
CA LEU A 138 -7.25 19.62 4.95
C LEU A 138 -6.83 18.40 5.76
N VAL A 139 -7.23 18.40 7.04
CA VAL A 139 -7.04 17.26 7.94
C VAL A 139 -8.32 16.43 7.88
N GLY A 140 -8.22 15.21 7.36
CA GLY A 140 -9.28 14.20 7.38
C GLY A 140 -9.45 13.58 8.76
#